data_AF-A0A1G5EQM8-F1
#
_entry.id   AF-A0A1G5EQM8-F1
#
_cell.length_a   1.000
_cell.length_b   1.000
_cell.length_c   1.000
_cell.angle_alpha   90.00
_cell.angle_beta   90.00
_cell.angle_gamma   90.00
#
_symmetry.space_group_name_H-M   'P 1'
#
loop_
_entity.id
_entity.type
_entity.pdbx_description
1 polymer ?
#
loop_
_entity_poly.entity_id
_entity_poly.type
_entity_poly.pdbx_seq_one_letter_code
_entity_poly.pdbx_strand_id
1 'polypeptide(L)'
;MPRVPRMVVTDSGQKAAYHVISRTALDGLPFGEVEKDELMRIIRRFSSVYAVDVHGFAVMGNHFHLLVEVSPCDLVSDEDVRRRFSLLYGAGTEFPEGLLDDYRDRFCSLSAYVKDIKQTFSCFFNKRKKRKGTLWGERFKSVIVQHGGTLIHCLAYIDLNAVRAGIVARPEDYRWCSMGYHVQNGNRDGFLSLDFGLPDTCSDHGARLRNYREFLYHAGAIEKKGKASIPETVLDEERSQGFEVSRITLLRQRSRYFTDSGIIGSRAFVETTYGGFKAKCRSSRDKIPKRVKGFDGMYSLRRLANA
;
A
#
# COMPACT_ATOMS: atom_id res chain seq x y z
N MET A 1 6.61 24.44 23.00
CA MET A 1 5.34 23.93 23.58
C MET A 1 5.36 22.41 23.61
N PRO A 2 5.02 21.77 24.74
CA PRO A 2 4.82 20.33 24.80
C PRO A 2 3.69 19.92 23.85
N ARG A 3 3.88 18.80 23.14
CA ARG A 3 2.92 18.33 22.13
C ARG A 3 1.83 17.49 22.80
N VAL A 4 0.58 17.68 22.37
CA VAL A 4 -0.55 16.86 22.84
C VAL A 4 -0.27 15.37 22.53
N PRO A 5 -0.53 14.46 23.48
CA PRO A 5 -0.48 13.02 23.24
C PRO A 5 -1.37 12.61 22.08
N ARG A 6 -1.02 11.53 21.37
CA ARG A 6 -1.92 11.00 20.34
C ARG A 6 -3.09 10.30 21.01
N MET A 7 -4.28 10.50 20.45
CA MET A 7 -5.45 9.69 20.79
C MET A 7 -5.21 8.29 20.23
N VAL A 8 -4.78 7.37 21.09
CA VAL A 8 -4.64 5.94 20.80
C VAL A 8 -5.51 5.24 21.82
N VAL A 9 -6.48 4.48 21.34
CA VAL A 9 -7.30 3.57 22.13
C VAL A 9 -6.48 2.30 22.33
N THR A 10 -6.16 1.98 23.58
CA THR A 10 -5.38 0.79 23.96
C THR A 10 -6.23 -0.27 24.67
N ASP A 11 -7.37 0.12 25.25
CA ASP A 11 -8.05 -0.67 26.30
C ASP A 11 -9.50 -1.06 25.95
N SER A 12 -9.89 -1.04 24.67
CA SER A 12 -11.30 -1.23 24.28
C SER A 12 -11.77 -2.69 24.16
N GLY A 13 -10.90 -3.69 24.32
CA GLY A 13 -11.19 -5.10 24.00
C GLY A 13 -11.62 -5.33 22.53
N GLN A 14 -11.54 -4.28 21.71
CA GLN A 14 -11.95 -4.21 20.31
C GLN A 14 -10.88 -3.47 19.54
N LYS A 15 -10.73 -3.80 18.26
CA LYS A 15 -9.83 -3.09 17.35
C LYS A 15 -10.26 -1.63 17.20
N ALA A 16 -9.29 -0.75 17.05
CA ALA A 16 -9.53 0.67 16.82
C ALA A 16 -9.04 1.06 15.42
N ALA A 17 -9.91 1.70 14.63
CA ALA A 17 -9.57 2.16 13.29
C ALA A 17 -8.98 3.58 13.30
N TYR A 18 -7.95 3.80 12.47
CA TYR A 18 -7.24 5.06 12.34
C TYR A 18 -6.97 5.42 10.89
N HIS A 19 -7.27 6.67 10.54
CA HIS A 19 -6.75 7.30 9.35
C HIS A 19 -5.42 7.98 9.63
N VAL A 20 -4.34 7.39 9.11
CA VAL A 20 -2.97 7.89 9.25
C VAL A 20 -2.59 8.70 8.03
N ILE A 21 -1.97 9.87 8.27
CA ILE A 21 -1.44 10.74 7.21
C ILE A 21 -0.02 11.16 7.58
N SER A 22 0.94 11.00 6.67
CA SER A 22 2.28 11.54 6.85
C SER A 22 2.78 12.21 5.57
N ARG A 23 3.28 13.45 5.71
CA ARG A 23 3.77 14.30 4.62
C ARG A 23 5.28 14.55 4.74
N THR A 24 5.94 14.75 3.59
CA THR A 24 7.35 15.12 3.54
C THR A 24 7.60 16.54 4.02
N ALA A 25 8.81 16.81 4.48
CA ALA A 25 9.31 18.16 4.73
C ALA A 25 9.81 18.83 3.44
N LEU A 26 10.00 18.04 2.38
CA LEU A 26 10.55 18.50 1.11
C LEU A 26 9.46 19.15 0.25
N ASP A 27 9.88 20.16 -0.51
CA ASP A 27 9.04 20.84 -1.49
C ASP A 27 8.71 19.94 -2.69
N GLY A 28 7.64 20.31 -3.40
CA GLY A 28 7.20 19.62 -4.61
C GLY A 28 6.65 18.21 -4.35
N LEU A 29 6.93 17.30 -5.29
CA LEU A 29 6.48 15.90 -5.30
C LEU A 29 7.69 14.95 -5.33
N PRO A 30 8.44 14.80 -4.22
CA PRO A 30 9.70 14.05 -4.18
C PRO A 30 9.55 12.55 -4.45
N PHE A 31 8.34 11.97 -4.34
CA PHE A 31 8.08 10.56 -4.53
C PHE A 31 7.74 10.26 -5.98
N GLY A 32 8.74 9.78 -6.73
CA GLY A 32 8.55 9.14 -8.02
C GLY A 32 8.08 7.68 -7.86
N GLU A 33 7.96 6.98 -8.98
CA GLU A 33 7.42 5.62 -8.99
C GLU A 33 8.24 4.63 -8.13
N VAL A 34 9.58 4.76 -8.20
CA VAL A 34 10.50 3.91 -7.46
C VAL A 34 10.33 4.10 -5.95
N GLU A 35 10.17 5.35 -5.52
CA GLU A 35 9.96 5.70 -4.13
C GLU A 35 8.59 5.20 -3.64
N LYS A 36 7.53 5.34 -4.44
CA LYS A 36 6.21 4.83 -4.08
C LYS A 36 6.18 3.31 -3.98
N ASP A 37 6.86 2.60 -4.88
CA ASP A 37 6.99 1.13 -4.82
C ASP A 37 7.69 0.66 -3.56
N GLU A 38 8.79 1.33 -3.20
CA GLU A 38 9.55 0.95 -2.02
C GLU A 38 8.78 1.27 -0.74
N LEU A 39 8.08 2.41 -0.68
CA LEU A 39 7.21 2.72 0.43
C LEU A 39 6.11 1.67 0.58
N MET A 40 5.50 1.23 -0.52
CA MET A 40 4.52 0.13 -0.51
C MET A 40 5.10 -1.19 -0.02
N ARG A 41 6.33 -1.53 -0.44
CA ARG A 41 7.02 -2.73 0.05
C ARG A 41 7.27 -2.65 1.56
N ILE A 42 7.64 -1.48 2.07
CA ILE A 42 7.91 -1.22 3.49
C ILE A 42 6.62 -1.31 4.31
N ILE A 43 5.54 -0.65 3.86
CA ILE A 43 4.22 -0.71 4.52
C ILE A 43 3.75 -2.15 4.63
N ARG A 44 3.79 -2.91 3.53
CA ARG A 44 3.42 -4.33 3.50
C ARG A 44 4.23 -5.17 4.48
N ARG A 45 5.56 -4.98 4.51
CA ARG A 45 6.44 -5.67 5.46
C ARG A 45 6.05 -5.37 6.90
N PHE A 46 5.87 -4.10 7.25
CA PHE A 46 5.56 -3.77 8.64
C PHE A 46 4.13 -4.12 9.02
N SER A 47 3.20 -4.18 8.06
CA SER A 47 1.83 -4.66 8.32
C SER A 47 1.81 -6.14 8.69
N SER A 48 2.77 -6.95 8.22
CA SER A 48 2.90 -8.35 8.68
C SER A 48 3.62 -8.50 10.02
N VAL A 49 4.34 -7.45 10.47
CA VAL A 49 5.10 -7.43 11.73
C VAL A 49 4.26 -6.88 12.88
N TYR A 50 3.42 -5.88 12.63
CA TYR A 50 2.59 -5.24 13.64
C TYR A 50 1.20 -5.88 13.66
N ALA A 51 0.50 -5.79 14.79
CA ALA A 51 -0.87 -6.29 14.95
C ALA A 51 -1.87 -5.29 14.35
N VAL A 52 -1.77 -5.08 13.03
CA VAL A 52 -2.58 -4.12 12.28
C VAL A 52 -3.22 -4.75 11.07
N ASP A 53 -4.48 -4.44 10.82
CA ASP A 53 -5.19 -4.75 9.58
C ASP A 53 -5.25 -3.50 8.71
N VAL A 54 -4.84 -3.62 7.45
CA VAL A 54 -4.85 -2.47 6.52
C VAL A 54 -6.10 -2.54 5.66
N HIS A 55 -7.01 -1.58 5.83
CA HIS A 55 -8.21 -1.46 5.00
C HIS A 55 -7.93 -0.79 3.67
N GLY A 56 -7.03 0.19 3.69
CA GLY A 56 -6.62 0.85 2.47
C GLY A 56 -5.48 1.82 2.63
N PHE A 57 -5.02 2.33 1.49
CA PHE A 57 -3.89 3.23 1.43
C PHE A 57 -3.94 4.09 0.18
N ALA A 58 -3.21 5.19 0.21
CA ALA A 58 -2.85 5.95 -0.99
C ALA A 58 -1.47 6.57 -0.80
N VAL A 59 -0.52 6.28 -1.69
CA VAL A 59 0.81 6.93 -1.69
C VAL A 59 0.83 7.99 -2.77
N MET A 60 0.83 9.26 -2.37
CA MET A 60 0.87 10.42 -3.24
C MET A 60 2.32 10.86 -3.52
N GLY A 61 2.51 11.95 -4.27
CA GLY A 61 3.85 12.44 -4.61
C GLY A 61 4.66 13.01 -3.44
N ASN A 62 4.01 13.40 -2.33
CA ASN A 62 4.67 14.01 -1.17
C ASN A 62 4.07 13.61 0.19
N HIS A 63 3.10 12.70 0.20
CA HIS A 63 2.49 12.19 1.42
C HIS A 63 1.88 10.81 1.16
N PHE A 64 1.54 10.10 2.22
CA PHE A 64 0.77 8.88 2.13
C PHE A 64 -0.36 8.86 3.17
N HIS A 65 -1.40 8.10 2.84
CA HIS A 65 -2.54 7.79 3.70
C HIS A 65 -2.58 6.29 3.98
N LEU A 66 -2.94 5.91 5.20
CA LEU A 66 -3.32 4.54 5.56
C LEU A 66 -4.64 4.58 6.33
N LEU A 67 -5.52 3.63 6.07
CA LEU A 67 -6.62 3.27 6.96
C LEU A 67 -6.28 1.93 7.58
N VAL A 68 -6.05 1.93 8.89
CA VAL A 68 -5.63 0.73 9.61
C VAL A 68 -6.48 0.51 10.84
N GLU A 69 -6.78 -0.74 11.14
CA GLU A 69 -7.22 -1.16 12.45
C GLU A 69 -6.04 -1.68 13.25
N VAL A 70 -5.98 -1.32 14.52
CA VAL A 70 -4.94 -1.77 15.45
C VAL A 70 -5.59 -2.70 16.45
N SER A 71 -5.03 -3.90 16.61
CA SER A 71 -5.49 -4.84 17.62
C SER A 71 -4.97 -4.44 19.00
N PRO A 72 -5.81 -4.52 20.04
CA PRO A 72 -5.37 -4.27 21.41
C PRO A 72 -4.41 -5.38 21.89
N CYS A 73 -3.55 -5.05 22.86
CA CYS A 73 -2.44 -5.92 23.29
C CYS A 73 -2.88 -7.27 23.86
N ASP A 74 -4.04 -7.29 24.52
CA ASP A 74 -4.66 -8.45 25.14
C ASP A 74 -5.10 -9.53 24.13
N LEU A 75 -5.37 -9.14 22.88
CA LEU A 75 -5.72 -10.08 21.81
C LEU A 75 -4.51 -10.69 21.10
N VAL A 76 -3.29 -10.23 21.38
CA VAL A 76 -2.07 -10.81 20.82
C VAL A 76 -1.58 -11.90 21.77
N SER A 77 -1.26 -13.12 21.30
CA SER A 77 -0.71 -14.18 22.15
C SER A 77 0.82 -14.12 22.23
N ASP A 78 1.42 -14.75 23.25
CA ASP A 78 2.87 -14.85 23.43
C ASP A 78 3.59 -15.48 22.23
N GLU A 79 2.97 -16.50 21.63
CA GLU A 79 3.47 -17.14 20.40
C GLU A 79 3.48 -16.13 19.25
N ASP A 80 2.41 -15.34 19.14
CA ASP A 80 2.26 -14.34 18.10
C ASP A 80 3.24 -13.16 18.25
N VAL A 81 3.58 -12.78 19.48
CA VAL A 81 4.66 -11.81 19.79
C VAL A 81 6.00 -12.34 19.30
N ARG A 82 6.35 -13.59 19.63
CA ARG A 82 7.61 -14.22 19.19
C ARG A 82 7.68 -14.36 17.68
N ARG A 83 6.58 -14.75 17.03
CA ARG A 83 6.47 -14.82 15.57
C ARG A 83 6.75 -13.46 14.92
N ARG A 84 6.16 -12.38 15.45
CA ARG A 84 6.37 -11.00 14.94
C ARG A 84 7.79 -10.50 15.19
N PHE A 85 8.40 -10.86 16.32
CA PHE A 85 9.80 -10.60 16.59
C PHE A 85 10.71 -11.24 15.53
N SER A 86 10.48 -12.52 15.20
CA SER A 86 11.22 -13.21 14.15
C SER A 86 11.01 -12.59 12.76
N LEU A 87 9.84 -12.02 12.46
CA LEU A 87 9.60 -11.28 11.21
C LEU A 87 10.34 -9.93 11.17
N LEU A 88 10.52 -9.28 12.32
CA LEU A 88 11.20 -8.00 12.42
C LEU A 88 12.73 -8.15 12.33
N TYR A 89 13.30 -9.03 13.16
CA TYR A 89 14.75 -9.18 13.32
C TYR A 89 15.35 -10.33 12.50
N GLY A 90 14.54 -11.30 12.09
CA GLY A 90 14.94 -12.48 11.33
C GLY A 90 14.84 -13.76 12.17
N ALA A 91 14.51 -14.88 11.50
CA ALA A 91 14.19 -16.16 12.14
C ALA A 91 15.30 -16.80 12.99
N GLY A 92 16.55 -16.36 12.82
CA GLY A 92 17.69 -16.83 13.63
C GLY A 92 18.01 -15.93 14.83
N THR A 93 17.19 -14.92 15.12
CA THR A 93 17.42 -14.04 16.27
C THR A 93 16.73 -14.62 17.49
N GLU A 94 17.49 -14.87 18.55
CA GLU A 94 16.94 -15.31 19.83
C GLU A 94 16.05 -14.22 20.44
N PHE A 95 14.92 -14.64 21.00
CA PHE A 95 14.01 -13.72 21.68
C PHE A 95 14.62 -13.34 23.04
N PRO A 96 14.78 -12.04 23.34
CA PRO A 96 15.38 -11.61 24.60
C PRO A 96 14.49 -11.97 25.80
N GLU A 97 15.10 -12.52 26.86
CA GLU A 97 14.41 -12.86 28.09
C GLU A 97 13.83 -11.61 28.78
N GLY A 98 12.64 -11.75 29.37
CA GLY A 98 11.99 -10.68 30.14
C GLY A 98 11.37 -9.53 29.33
N LEU A 99 11.52 -9.48 27.99
CA LEU A 99 11.00 -8.38 27.16
C LEU A 99 9.69 -8.70 26.43
N LEU A 100 8.97 -9.75 26.86
CA LEU A 100 7.77 -10.22 26.15
C LEU A 100 6.67 -9.16 26.09
N ASP A 101 6.39 -8.50 27.20
CA ASP A 101 5.36 -7.45 27.28
C ASP A 101 5.78 -6.16 26.56
N ASP A 102 7.06 -5.77 26.64
CA ASP A 102 7.58 -4.63 25.88
C ASP A 102 7.38 -4.81 24.36
N TYR A 103 7.62 -6.03 23.86
CA TYR A 103 7.40 -6.36 22.45
C TYR A 103 5.92 -6.45 22.11
N ARG A 104 5.07 -6.96 23.02
CA ARG A 104 3.62 -6.96 22.85
C ARG A 104 3.09 -5.53 22.67
N ASP A 105 3.45 -4.63 23.58
CA ASP A 105 3.08 -3.22 23.54
C ASP A 105 3.62 -2.54 22.28
N ARG A 106 4.86 -2.85 21.90
CA ARG A 106 5.43 -2.36 20.65
C ARG A 106 4.60 -2.79 19.45
N PHE A 107 4.29 -4.08 19.30
CA PHE A 107 3.62 -4.61 18.11
C PHE A 107 2.16 -4.18 17.99
N CYS A 108 1.54 -3.74 19.09
CA CYS A 108 0.21 -3.15 19.10
C CYS A 108 0.24 -1.61 19.03
N SER A 109 1.43 -1.00 18.96
CA SER A 109 1.56 0.45 18.90
C SER A 109 1.50 0.99 17.48
N LEU A 110 0.44 1.73 17.17
CA LEU A 110 0.32 2.52 15.93
C LEU A 110 1.53 3.46 15.74
N SER A 111 2.04 4.03 16.85
CA SER A 111 3.17 4.95 16.79
C SER A 111 4.47 4.24 16.42
N ALA A 112 4.70 3.03 16.92
CA ALA A 112 5.87 2.24 16.56
C ALA A 112 5.78 1.74 15.11
N TYR A 113 4.60 1.27 14.68
CA TYR A 113 4.34 0.85 13.30
C TYR A 113 4.70 1.95 12.28
N VAL A 114 4.15 3.15 12.47
CA VAL A 114 4.40 4.27 11.54
C VAL A 114 5.84 4.79 11.67
N LYS A 115 6.46 4.72 12.87
CA LYS A 115 7.86 5.10 13.07
C LYS A 115 8.78 4.22 12.21
N ASP A 116 8.59 2.90 12.25
CA ASP A 116 9.45 1.96 11.54
C ASP A 116 9.29 2.07 10.01
N ILE A 117 8.07 2.31 9.53
CA ILE A 117 7.81 2.66 8.12
C ILE A 117 8.60 3.91 7.73
N LYS A 118 8.41 5.00 8.49
CA LYS A 118 9.00 6.31 8.20
C LYS A 118 10.53 6.27 8.25
N GLN A 119 11.10 5.58 9.24
CA GLN A 119 12.54 5.47 9.42
C GLN A 119 13.17 4.66 8.29
N THR A 120 12.63 3.46 8.00
CA THR A 120 13.15 2.59 6.94
C THR A 120 13.09 3.30 5.58
N PHE A 121 11.98 3.98 5.29
CA PHE A 121 11.85 4.71 4.03
C PHE A 121 12.76 5.94 3.96
N SER A 122 12.99 6.65 5.07
CA SER A 122 13.95 7.77 5.11
C SER A 122 15.36 7.30 4.77
N CYS A 123 15.80 6.17 5.35
CA CYS A 123 17.11 5.58 5.06
C CYS A 123 17.25 5.23 3.57
N PHE A 124 16.24 4.58 3.00
CA PHE A 124 16.20 4.26 1.57
C PHE A 124 16.26 5.53 0.70
N PHE A 125 15.37 6.49 0.94
CA PHE A 125 15.23 7.69 0.14
C PHE A 125 16.50 8.54 0.18
N ASN A 126 17.06 8.76 1.37
CA ASN A 126 18.27 9.54 1.56
C ASN A 126 19.48 8.90 0.88
N LYS A 127 19.64 7.57 1.00
CA LYS A 127 20.69 6.83 0.30
C LYS A 127 20.53 6.94 -1.22
N ARG A 128 19.31 6.77 -1.74
CA ARG A 128 19.02 6.82 -3.19
C ARG A 128 19.23 8.22 -3.76
N LYS A 129 18.78 9.26 -3.07
CA LYS A 129 18.89 10.66 -3.51
C LYS A 129 20.20 11.33 -3.08
N LYS A 130 21.15 10.58 -2.50
CA LYS A 130 22.43 11.08 -1.96
C LYS A 130 22.26 12.29 -1.04
N ARG A 131 21.21 12.27 -0.23
CA ARG A 131 20.81 13.36 0.67
C ARG A 131 21.05 12.98 2.12
N LYS A 132 21.22 13.98 2.98
CA LYS A 132 21.22 13.85 4.44
C LYS A 132 20.08 14.67 5.05
N GLY A 133 19.70 14.34 6.29
CA GLY A 133 18.67 15.07 7.03
C GLY A 133 17.25 14.53 6.89
N THR A 134 16.31 15.30 7.42
CA THR A 134 14.92 14.88 7.63
C THR A 134 14.16 14.75 6.30
N LEU A 135 13.42 13.65 6.12
CA LEU A 135 12.52 13.46 4.98
C LEU A 135 11.08 13.87 5.30
N TRP A 136 10.60 13.51 6.49
CA TRP A 136 9.23 13.73 6.91
C TRP A 136 9.10 15.08 7.61
N GLY A 137 8.01 15.81 7.37
CA GLY A 137 7.78 17.08 8.06
C GLY A 137 7.50 16.84 9.53
N GLU A 138 6.23 16.79 9.87
CA GLU A 138 5.82 16.59 11.25
C GLU A 138 5.73 15.11 11.66
N ARG A 139 5.28 14.91 12.91
CA ARG A 139 4.69 13.65 13.34
C ARG A 139 3.57 13.27 12.37
N PHE A 140 3.34 11.97 12.18
CA PHE A 140 2.15 11.56 11.43
C PHE A 140 0.89 12.03 12.18
N LYS A 141 -0.13 12.44 11.41
CA LYS A 141 -1.48 12.69 11.90
C LYS A 141 -2.23 11.37 11.96
N SER A 142 -3.01 11.16 13.01
CA SER A 142 -3.93 10.03 13.15
C SER A 142 -5.30 10.56 13.58
N VAL A 143 -6.34 10.12 12.90
CA VAL A 143 -7.74 10.41 13.24
C VAL A 143 -8.40 9.07 13.58
N ILE A 144 -9.05 8.98 14.73
CA ILE A 144 -9.84 7.79 15.09
C ILE A 144 -11.05 7.75 14.16
N VAL A 145 -11.30 6.58 13.57
CA VAL A 145 -12.41 6.35 12.66
C VAL A 145 -13.38 5.40 13.35
N GLN A 146 -14.65 5.76 13.37
CA GLN A 146 -15.69 4.88 13.87
C GLN A 146 -15.89 3.72 12.90
N HIS A 147 -16.10 2.51 13.42
CA HIS A 147 -16.54 1.35 12.62
C HIS A 147 -17.88 1.62 11.93
N GLY A 148 -18.23 0.86 10.89
CA GLY A 148 -19.44 1.11 10.12
C GLY A 148 -19.25 2.02 8.91
N GLY A 149 -20.29 2.79 8.58
CA GLY A 149 -20.32 3.70 7.44
C GLY A 149 -19.14 4.69 7.41
N THR A 150 -18.68 5.17 8.56
CA THR A 150 -17.55 6.11 8.63
C THR A 150 -16.24 5.49 8.11
N LEU A 151 -16.02 4.19 8.32
CA LEU A 151 -14.85 3.47 7.83
C LEU A 151 -14.82 3.42 6.30
N ILE A 152 -15.93 2.99 5.67
CA ILE A 152 -16.02 2.90 4.21
C ILE A 152 -15.97 4.29 3.53
N HIS A 153 -16.56 5.32 4.12
CA HIS A 153 -16.41 6.69 3.63
C HIS A 153 -14.96 7.19 3.72
N CYS A 154 -14.24 6.84 4.79
CA CYS A 154 -12.81 7.16 4.93
C CYS A 154 -11.97 6.41 3.89
N LEU A 155 -12.26 5.12 3.66
CA LEU A 155 -11.60 4.31 2.64
C LEU A 155 -11.79 4.90 1.24
N ALA A 156 -13.03 5.28 0.88
CA ALA A 156 -13.31 5.94 -0.40
C ALA A 156 -12.62 7.29 -0.52
N TYR A 157 -12.58 8.09 0.56
CA TYR A 157 -11.79 9.32 0.57
C TYR A 157 -10.31 9.03 0.21
N ILE A 158 -9.74 7.97 0.78
CA ILE A 158 -8.35 7.56 0.53
C ILE A 158 -8.15 7.14 -0.93
N ASP A 159 -8.95 6.21 -1.44
CA ASP A 159 -8.82 5.68 -2.81
C ASP A 159 -9.08 6.75 -3.89
N LEU A 160 -9.93 7.73 -3.61
CA LEU A 160 -10.21 8.83 -4.53
C LEU A 160 -9.12 9.92 -4.55
N ASN A 161 -8.08 9.88 -3.71
CA ASN A 161 -7.08 10.96 -3.66
C ASN A 161 -6.43 11.22 -5.02
N ALA A 162 -6.10 10.18 -5.77
CA ALA A 162 -5.49 10.32 -7.09
C ALA A 162 -6.45 10.91 -8.13
N VAL A 163 -7.74 10.54 -8.05
CA VAL A 163 -8.81 11.13 -8.87
C VAL A 163 -8.98 12.61 -8.52
N ARG A 164 -9.12 12.94 -7.24
CA ARG A 164 -9.32 14.32 -6.76
C ARG A 164 -8.12 15.22 -7.06
N ALA A 165 -6.93 14.65 -7.21
CA ALA A 165 -5.72 15.34 -7.64
C ALA A 165 -5.60 15.47 -9.17
N GLY A 166 -6.53 14.92 -9.95
CA GLY A 166 -6.52 14.96 -11.42
C GLY A 166 -5.46 14.07 -12.05
N ILE A 167 -4.93 13.07 -11.32
CA ILE A 167 -3.87 12.17 -11.82
C ILE A 167 -4.46 11.07 -12.71
N VAL A 168 -5.66 10.60 -12.37
CA VAL A 168 -6.38 9.52 -13.08
C VAL A 168 -7.87 9.80 -13.09
N ALA A 169 -8.58 9.27 -14.09
CA ALA A 169 -10.04 9.34 -14.17
C ALA A 169 -10.73 8.19 -13.43
N ARG A 170 -10.09 7.01 -13.35
CA ARG A 170 -10.57 5.83 -12.64
C ARG A 170 -9.65 5.52 -11.45
N PRO A 171 -10.17 5.20 -10.25
CA PRO A 171 -9.34 4.98 -9.08
C PRO A 171 -8.34 3.83 -9.25
N GLU A 172 -8.72 2.74 -9.92
CA GLU A 172 -7.86 1.58 -10.17
C GLU A 172 -6.70 1.84 -11.14
N ASP A 173 -6.76 2.92 -11.92
CA ASP A 173 -5.64 3.34 -12.77
C ASP A 173 -4.45 3.82 -11.93
N TYR A 174 -4.67 4.21 -10.66
CA TYR A 174 -3.62 4.60 -9.76
C TYR A 174 -3.10 3.41 -8.95
N ARG A 175 -1.96 2.84 -9.33
CA ARG A 175 -1.44 1.61 -8.71
C ARG A 175 -1.06 1.71 -7.23
N TRP A 176 -0.80 2.92 -6.74
CA TRP A 176 -0.42 3.14 -5.35
C TRP A 176 -1.61 3.57 -4.48
N CYS A 177 -2.81 3.07 -4.78
CA CYS A 177 -3.94 3.05 -3.84
C CYS A 177 -4.49 1.61 -3.65
N SER A 178 -5.34 1.43 -2.65
CA SER A 178 -5.98 0.15 -2.31
C SER A 178 -6.79 -0.41 -3.48
N MET A 179 -7.62 0.40 -4.13
CA MET A 179 -8.41 -0.06 -5.29
C MET A 179 -7.51 -0.54 -6.43
N GLY A 180 -6.47 0.23 -6.77
CA GLY A 180 -5.48 -0.20 -7.76
C GLY A 180 -4.77 -1.50 -7.38
N TYR A 181 -4.46 -1.70 -6.10
CA TYR A 181 -3.87 -2.92 -5.58
C TYR A 181 -4.80 -4.13 -5.72
N HIS A 182 -6.08 -4.00 -5.36
CA HIS A 182 -7.07 -5.06 -5.53
C HIS A 182 -7.17 -5.50 -6.99
N VAL A 183 -7.28 -4.55 -7.92
CA VAL A 183 -7.44 -4.87 -9.35
C VAL A 183 -6.17 -5.52 -9.94
N GLN A 184 -4.99 -5.02 -9.58
CA GLN A 184 -3.72 -5.51 -10.14
C GLN A 184 -3.31 -6.86 -9.55
N ASN A 185 -3.31 -6.96 -8.22
CA ASN A 185 -2.76 -8.11 -7.51
C ASN A 185 -3.82 -9.13 -7.08
N GLY A 186 -5.09 -8.75 -7.08
CA GLY A 186 -6.17 -9.57 -6.53
C GLY A 186 -6.06 -9.78 -5.02
N ASN A 187 -5.28 -8.93 -4.32
CA ASN A 187 -4.98 -9.07 -2.89
C ASN A 187 -4.57 -10.49 -2.46
N ARG A 188 -3.87 -11.23 -3.33
CA ARG A 188 -3.52 -12.66 -3.12
C ARG A 188 -2.65 -12.94 -1.91
N ASP A 189 -1.97 -11.92 -1.40
CA ASP A 189 -1.12 -12.00 -0.21
C ASP A 189 -1.85 -11.61 1.08
N GLY A 190 -3.14 -11.32 1.02
CA GLY A 190 -3.94 -10.94 2.19
C GLY A 190 -3.49 -9.65 2.85
N PHE A 191 -2.83 -8.74 2.10
CA PHE A 191 -2.32 -7.49 2.64
C PHE A 191 -3.45 -6.54 3.07
N LEU A 192 -4.52 -6.47 2.27
CA LEU A 192 -5.68 -5.62 2.57
C LEU A 192 -6.80 -6.43 3.21
N SER A 193 -7.41 -5.89 4.26
CA SER A 193 -8.68 -6.39 4.77
C SER A 193 -9.81 -6.06 3.80
N LEU A 194 -10.75 -6.99 3.66
CA LEU A 194 -12.01 -6.78 2.92
C LEU A 194 -13.20 -6.54 3.87
N ASP A 195 -12.91 -6.41 5.16
CA ASP A 195 -13.88 -5.95 6.14
C ASP A 195 -13.99 -4.42 6.05
N PHE A 196 -14.92 -3.93 5.23
CA PHE A 196 -15.15 -2.49 5.12
C PHE A 196 -15.96 -1.91 6.29
N GLY A 197 -16.12 -2.66 7.39
CA GLY A 197 -16.86 -2.27 8.57
C GLY A 197 -18.38 -2.31 8.38
N LEU A 198 -18.86 -2.87 7.26
CA LEU A 198 -20.28 -3.05 6.99
C LEU A 198 -20.71 -4.45 7.46
N PRO A 199 -21.96 -4.63 7.95
CA PRO A 199 -22.50 -5.95 8.25
C PRO A 199 -22.31 -6.86 7.04
N ASP A 200 -21.89 -8.11 7.27
CA ASP A 200 -21.65 -9.12 6.24
C ASP A 200 -22.95 -9.46 5.49
N THR A 201 -23.33 -8.62 4.53
CA THR A 201 -24.45 -8.88 3.63
C THR A 201 -24.05 -9.79 2.47
N CYS A 202 -22.75 -10.03 2.28
CA CYS A 202 -22.24 -10.88 1.23
C CYS A 202 -21.00 -11.69 1.67
N SER A 203 -21.07 -13.02 1.54
CA SER A 203 -19.96 -13.93 1.83
C SER A 203 -18.92 -14.00 0.71
N ASP A 204 -19.24 -13.51 -0.50
CA ASP A 204 -18.32 -13.52 -1.65
C ASP A 204 -17.38 -12.30 -1.65
N HIS A 205 -16.07 -12.56 -1.72
CA HIS A 205 -15.02 -11.55 -1.82
C HIS A 205 -15.16 -10.71 -3.09
N GLY A 206 -15.56 -11.34 -4.20
CA GLY A 206 -15.77 -10.65 -5.48
C GLY A 206 -16.89 -9.63 -5.38
N ALA A 207 -18.02 -10.04 -4.80
CA ALA A 207 -19.17 -9.18 -4.57
C ALA A 207 -18.86 -7.99 -3.65
N ARG A 208 -18.13 -8.20 -2.54
CA ARG A 208 -17.73 -7.09 -1.66
C ARG A 208 -16.93 -6.01 -2.39
N LEU A 209 -15.95 -6.42 -3.19
CA LEU A 209 -15.13 -5.49 -3.94
C LEU A 209 -15.94 -4.77 -5.04
N ARG A 210 -16.86 -5.47 -5.71
CA ARG A 210 -17.78 -4.84 -6.68
C ARG A 210 -18.67 -3.79 -6.02
N ASN A 211 -19.30 -4.11 -4.90
CA ASN A 211 -20.16 -3.18 -4.15
C ASN A 211 -19.37 -1.97 -3.66
N TYR A 212 -18.15 -2.18 -3.16
CA TYR A 212 -17.27 -1.08 -2.79
C TYR A 212 -16.86 -0.24 -4.00
N ARG A 213 -16.58 -0.86 -5.15
CA ARG A 213 -16.26 -0.15 -6.40
C ARG A 213 -17.43 0.70 -6.87
N GLU A 214 -18.65 0.17 -6.88
CA GLU A 214 -19.86 0.94 -7.18
C GLU A 214 -19.98 2.18 -6.28
N PHE A 215 -19.91 1.98 -4.96
CA PHE A 215 -19.92 3.07 -3.99
C PHE A 215 -18.81 4.09 -4.25
N LEU A 216 -17.59 3.63 -4.56
CA LEU A 216 -16.43 4.48 -4.85
C LEU A 216 -16.65 5.35 -6.09
N TYR A 217 -17.27 4.80 -7.13
CA TYR A 217 -17.56 5.52 -8.36
C TYR A 217 -18.61 6.61 -8.15
N HIS A 218 -19.71 6.29 -7.45
CA HIS A 218 -20.70 7.29 -7.06
C HIS A 218 -20.10 8.39 -6.17
N ALA A 219 -19.31 8.02 -5.15
CA ALA A 219 -18.62 8.98 -4.30
C ALA A 219 -17.57 9.82 -5.06
N GLY A 220 -16.96 9.26 -6.10
CA GLY A 220 -15.96 9.91 -6.95
C GLY A 220 -16.56 10.90 -7.95
N ALA A 221 -17.78 10.64 -8.43
CA ALA A 221 -18.51 11.51 -9.35
C ALA A 221 -19.02 12.80 -8.68
N ILE A 222 -19.32 12.77 -7.36
CA ILE A 222 -19.74 13.96 -6.62
C ILE A 222 -18.70 15.07 -6.78
N GLU A 223 -19.11 16.22 -7.33
CA GLU A 223 -18.22 17.35 -7.54
C GLU A 223 -17.78 17.97 -6.21
N LYS A 224 -16.52 18.40 -6.15
CA LYS A 224 -15.96 19.12 -5.01
C LYS A 224 -15.20 20.34 -5.51
N LYS A 225 -15.49 21.52 -4.93
CA LYS A 225 -14.86 22.78 -5.34
C LYS A 225 -13.34 22.66 -5.36
N GLY A 226 -12.74 22.96 -6.52
CA GLY A 226 -11.29 22.94 -6.71
C GLY A 226 -10.64 21.55 -6.74
N LYS A 227 -11.43 20.48 -6.95
CA LYS A 227 -10.95 19.10 -7.09
C LYS A 227 -11.55 18.47 -8.33
N ALA A 228 -10.80 17.59 -8.98
CA ALA A 228 -11.35 16.76 -10.05
C ALA A 228 -12.36 15.74 -9.49
N SER A 229 -13.24 15.25 -10.35
CA SER A 229 -14.23 14.20 -10.10
C SER A 229 -14.12 13.14 -11.19
N ILE A 230 -14.75 11.99 -10.95
CA ILE A 230 -14.95 11.00 -12.02
C ILE A 230 -15.91 11.61 -13.05
N PRO A 231 -15.55 11.66 -14.35
CA PRO A 231 -16.44 12.17 -15.39
C PRO A 231 -17.73 11.33 -15.49
N GLU A 232 -18.86 11.97 -15.78
CA GLU A 232 -20.15 11.26 -15.93
C GLU A 232 -20.09 10.18 -17.00
N THR A 233 -19.38 10.43 -18.11
CA THR A 233 -19.15 9.44 -19.16
C THR A 233 -18.47 8.17 -18.65
N VAL A 234 -17.50 8.31 -17.75
CA VAL A 234 -16.82 7.17 -17.12
C VAL A 234 -17.75 6.47 -16.13
N LEU A 235 -18.58 7.20 -15.39
CA LEU A 235 -19.57 6.61 -14.48
C LEU A 235 -20.61 5.80 -15.25
N ASP A 236 -21.15 6.32 -16.35
CA ASP A 236 -22.14 5.65 -17.19
C ASP A 236 -21.57 4.40 -17.86
N GLU A 237 -20.32 4.45 -18.34
CA GLU A 237 -19.61 3.27 -18.85
C GLU A 237 -19.54 2.16 -17.79
N GLU A 238 -19.24 2.51 -16.55
CA GLU A 238 -19.07 1.54 -15.46
C GLU A 238 -20.41 1.01 -14.94
N ARG A 239 -21.44 1.86 -14.93
CA ARG A 239 -22.83 1.48 -14.67
C ARG A 239 -23.31 0.45 -15.70
N SER A 240 -22.99 0.66 -16.99
CA SER A 240 -23.34 -0.28 -18.06
C SER A 240 -22.65 -1.65 -17.92
N GLN A 241 -21.53 -1.71 -17.21
CA GLN A 241 -20.75 -2.93 -16.93
C GLN A 241 -21.07 -3.53 -15.55
N GLY A 242 -22.07 -2.99 -14.82
CA GLY A 242 -22.40 -3.43 -13.47
C GLY A 242 -21.23 -3.31 -12.48
N PHE A 243 -20.33 -2.34 -12.72
CA PHE A 243 -19.09 -2.15 -11.99
C PHE A 243 -18.16 -3.38 -11.94
N GLU A 244 -18.33 -4.34 -12.86
CA GLU A 244 -17.41 -5.46 -12.99
C GLU A 244 -16.09 -5.05 -13.66
N VAL A 245 -14.98 -5.59 -13.15
CA VAL A 245 -13.68 -5.37 -13.81
C VAL A 245 -13.52 -6.37 -14.94
N SER A 246 -13.69 -5.90 -16.19
CA SER A 246 -13.57 -6.74 -17.38
C SER A 246 -12.20 -7.44 -17.45
N ARG A 247 -12.14 -8.61 -18.13
CA ARG A 247 -10.87 -9.32 -18.36
C ARG A 247 -9.84 -8.47 -19.12
N ILE A 248 -10.31 -7.63 -20.04
CA ILE A 248 -9.45 -6.71 -20.79
C ILE A 248 -8.90 -5.63 -19.87
N THR A 249 -9.71 -5.09 -18.95
CA THR A 249 -9.26 -4.14 -17.92
C THR A 249 -8.25 -4.79 -16.98
N LEU A 250 -8.54 -5.99 -16.47
CA LEU A 250 -7.60 -6.75 -15.64
C LEU A 250 -6.28 -7.02 -16.37
N LEU A 251 -6.35 -7.46 -17.63
CA LEU A 251 -5.17 -7.65 -18.46
C LEU A 251 -4.41 -6.34 -18.58
N ARG A 252 -5.07 -5.25 -18.99
CA ARG A 252 -4.49 -3.91 -19.12
C ARG A 252 -3.83 -3.44 -17.84
N GLN A 253 -4.44 -3.60 -16.67
CA GLN A 253 -3.85 -3.17 -15.40
C GLN A 253 -2.65 -4.04 -15.00
N ARG A 254 -2.70 -5.35 -15.27
CA ARG A 254 -1.57 -6.26 -15.05
C ARG A 254 -0.46 -6.09 -16.07
N SER A 255 -0.80 -5.64 -17.27
CA SER A 255 0.07 -5.55 -18.45
C SER A 255 0.60 -4.15 -18.71
N ARG A 256 -0.01 -3.10 -18.16
CA ARG A 256 0.35 -1.69 -18.35
C ARG A 256 1.81 -1.39 -18.05
N TYR A 257 2.40 -2.23 -17.21
CA TYR A 257 3.77 -2.11 -16.71
C TYR A 257 4.70 -3.18 -17.29
N PHE A 258 4.30 -3.89 -18.37
CA PHE A 258 5.24 -4.64 -19.20
C PHE A 258 6.29 -3.69 -19.82
N THR A 259 5.94 -2.43 -20.05
CA THR A 259 6.84 -1.38 -20.56
C THR A 259 7.98 -0.99 -19.60
N ASP A 260 7.87 -1.29 -18.29
CA ASP A 260 8.98 -1.14 -17.33
C ASP A 260 10.00 -2.28 -17.38
N SER A 261 9.69 -3.34 -18.14
CA SER A 261 10.56 -4.48 -18.36
C SER A 261 11.26 -4.29 -19.69
N GLY A 262 12.58 -4.13 -19.67
CA GLY A 262 13.33 -3.95 -20.92
C GLY A 262 13.41 -5.23 -21.76
N ILE A 263 13.11 -6.40 -21.16
CA ILE A 263 13.06 -7.71 -21.83
C ILE A 263 12.00 -8.58 -21.14
N ILE A 264 11.12 -9.23 -21.92
CA ILE A 264 10.09 -10.17 -21.48
C ILE A 264 10.11 -11.41 -22.39
N GLY A 265 10.05 -12.61 -21.82
CA GLY A 265 9.98 -13.86 -22.59
C GLY A 265 10.24 -15.10 -21.72
N SER A 266 10.63 -16.21 -22.34
CA SER A 266 11.12 -17.38 -21.60
C SER A 266 12.41 -17.03 -20.83
N ARG A 267 12.77 -17.82 -19.81
CA ARG A 267 14.01 -17.58 -19.04
C ARG A 267 15.24 -17.46 -19.95
N ALA A 268 15.38 -18.39 -20.89
CA ALA A 268 16.48 -18.39 -21.86
C ALA A 268 16.47 -17.13 -22.74
N PHE A 269 15.29 -16.72 -23.23
CA PHE A 269 15.18 -15.49 -24.03
C PHE A 269 15.58 -14.24 -23.24
N VAL A 270 15.18 -14.16 -21.97
CA VAL A 270 15.51 -13.02 -21.10
C VAL A 270 17.01 -12.98 -20.77
N GLU A 271 17.62 -14.13 -20.46
CA GLU A 271 19.06 -14.24 -20.16
C GLU A 271 19.93 -13.92 -21.40
N THR A 272 19.61 -14.49 -22.56
CA THR A 272 20.32 -14.26 -23.83
C THR A 272 20.24 -12.80 -24.26
N THR A 273 19.03 -12.23 -24.24
CA THR A 273 18.82 -10.83 -24.63
C THR A 273 19.51 -9.88 -23.64
N TYR A 274 19.50 -10.17 -22.33
CA TYR A 274 20.22 -9.37 -21.35
C TYR A 274 21.74 -9.44 -21.55
N GLY A 275 22.28 -10.63 -21.86
CA GLY A 275 23.70 -10.80 -22.21
C GLY A 275 24.14 -9.89 -23.35
N GLY A 276 23.32 -9.76 -24.40
CA GLY A 276 23.61 -8.88 -25.55
C GLY A 276 23.54 -7.37 -25.26
N PHE A 277 22.73 -6.93 -24.30
CA PHE A 277 22.60 -5.52 -23.93
C PHE A 277 23.37 -5.13 -22.66
N LYS A 278 24.04 -6.08 -22.00
CA LYS A 278 24.75 -5.90 -20.71
C LYS A 278 25.73 -4.73 -20.74
N ALA A 279 26.54 -4.63 -21.80
CA ALA A 279 27.55 -3.57 -21.94
C ALA A 279 26.95 -2.16 -22.07
N LYS A 280 25.71 -2.04 -22.57
CA LYS A 280 25.00 -0.76 -22.72
C LYS A 280 24.21 -0.39 -21.46
N CYS A 281 23.87 -1.37 -20.63
CA CYS A 281 23.18 -1.17 -19.37
C CYS A 281 24.18 -0.71 -18.30
N ARG A 282 24.22 0.59 -17.98
CA ARG A 282 25.05 1.19 -16.91
C ARG A 282 24.63 0.69 -15.52
N SER A 283 24.78 -0.61 -15.23
CA SER A 283 24.38 -1.24 -13.97
C SER A 283 25.56 -1.93 -13.32
N SER A 284 25.76 -1.70 -12.02
CA SER A 284 26.89 -2.20 -11.24
C SER A 284 26.68 -3.61 -10.67
N ARG A 285 25.55 -4.26 -10.97
CA ARG A 285 25.19 -5.60 -10.49
C ARG A 285 24.50 -6.39 -11.60
N ASP A 286 24.81 -7.68 -11.69
CA ASP A 286 24.13 -8.60 -12.61
C ASP A 286 22.65 -8.73 -12.24
N LYS A 287 21.79 -8.62 -13.26
CA LYS A 287 20.34 -8.69 -13.08
C LYS A 287 19.85 -10.10 -13.34
N ILE A 288 19.07 -10.62 -12.39
CA ILE A 288 18.50 -11.96 -12.46
C ILE A 288 17.06 -11.84 -12.98
N PRO A 289 16.68 -12.56 -14.05
CA PRO A 289 15.31 -12.63 -14.54
C PRO A 289 14.35 -13.06 -13.44
N LYS A 290 13.21 -12.38 -13.32
CA LYS A 290 12.18 -12.71 -12.33
C LYS A 290 10.95 -13.29 -13.04
N ARG A 291 10.43 -14.40 -12.51
CA ARG A 291 9.18 -15.00 -13.01
C ARG A 291 8.04 -13.99 -12.92
N VAL A 292 7.26 -13.87 -13.99
CA VAL A 292 6.05 -13.04 -14.02
C VAL A 292 4.93 -13.83 -13.34
N LYS A 293 4.48 -13.36 -12.17
CA LYS A 293 3.40 -14.04 -11.45
C LYS A 293 2.10 -13.97 -12.27
N GLY A 294 1.46 -15.13 -12.47
CA GLY A 294 0.18 -15.24 -13.18
C GLY A 294 0.25 -15.63 -14.66
N PHE A 295 1.47 -15.82 -15.20
CA PHE A 295 1.70 -16.36 -16.55
C PHE A 295 2.72 -17.49 -16.46
N ASP A 296 2.37 -18.67 -16.97
CA ASP A 296 3.28 -19.82 -16.89
C ASP A 296 4.45 -19.69 -17.88
N GLY A 297 5.64 -20.16 -17.48
CA GLY A 297 6.86 -20.09 -18.30
C GLY A 297 7.45 -18.68 -18.56
N MET A 298 6.85 -17.61 -18.04
CA MET A 298 7.23 -16.23 -18.39
C MET A 298 8.16 -15.57 -17.35
N TYR A 299 9.19 -14.89 -17.83
CA TYR A 299 10.19 -14.16 -17.03
C TYR A 299 10.29 -12.71 -17.54
N SER A 300 10.63 -11.78 -16.65
CA SER A 300 10.86 -10.37 -16.96
C SER A 300 12.11 -9.86 -16.26
N LEU A 301 12.80 -8.92 -16.89
CA LEU A 301 13.94 -8.23 -16.31
C LEU A 301 13.66 -6.73 -16.29
N ARG A 302 13.39 -6.21 -15.08
CA ARG A 302 12.93 -4.83 -14.86
C ARG A 302 14.10 -3.84 -14.76
N ARG A 303 13.87 -2.60 -15.21
CA ARG A 303 14.76 -1.44 -15.05
C ARG A 303 16.18 -1.71 -15.54
N LEU A 304 16.41 -1.80 -16.86
CA LEU A 304 17.73 -2.12 -17.44
C LEU A 304 18.83 -1.07 -17.16
N ALA A 305 18.48 0.21 -17.06
CA ALA A 305 19.39 1.29 -16.67
C ALA A 305 19.25 1.64 -15.19
N ASN A 306 20.33 2.09 -14.57
CA ASN A 306 20.27 2.73 -13.25
C ASN A 306 19.66 4.13 -13.44
N ALA A 307 18.41 4.33 -13.01
CA ALA A 307 17.83 5.63 -12.73
C ALA A 307 17.79 5.87 -11.22
#